data_AF-A0ABD1DRC4-F1
#
_entry.id   AF-A0ABD1DRC4-F1
#
_cell.length_a   1.000
_cell.length_b   1.000
_cell.length_c   1.000
_cell.angle_alpha   90.00
_cell.angle_beta   90.00
_cell.angle_gamma   90.00
#
_symmetry.space_group_name_H-M   'P 1'
#
loop_
_entity.id
_entity.type
_entity.pdbx_description
1 polymer ?
#
loop_
_entity_poly.entity_id
_entity_poly.type
_entity_poly.pdbx_seq_one_letter_code
_entity_poly.pdbx_strand_id
1 'polypeptide(L)'
;VGAYCYAELGTMIKKSGADYAYIMETFGPFMAFIRLWIECMIVRPCSQAIVALTFSVYVLKPFFPDCQPPDDAARMLAVCCI
;
A
#
# COMPACT_ATOMS: atom_id res chain seq x y z
N VAL A 1 -10.44 6.02 16.79
CA VAL A 1 -10.73 4.81 17.61
C VAL A 1 -9.78 3.67 17.28
N GLY A 2 -9.69 3.21 16.02
CA GLY A 2 -8.78 2.11 15.65
C GLY A 2 -7.30 2.30 16.04
N ALA A 3 -6.76 3.52 15.90
CA ALA A 3 -5.37 3.81 16.29
C ALA A 3 -5.09 3.58 17.78
N TYR A 4 -6.07 3.83 18.67
CA TYR A 4 -5.91 3.57 20.11
C TYR A 4 -5.89 2.08 20.40
N CYS A 5 -6.76 1.29 19.76
CA CYS A 5 -6.74 -0.17 19.87
C CYS A 5 -5.42 -0.77 19.36
N TYR A 6 -4.86 -0.23 18.27
CA TYR A 6 -3.54 -0.64 17.78
C TYR A 6 -2.40 -0.26 18.74
N ALA A 7 -2.50 0.88 19.42
CA ALA A 7 -1.54 1.27 20.44
C ALA A 7 -1.58 0.33 21.65
N GLU A 8 -2.77 -0.06 22.12
CA GLU A 8 -2.93 -1.06 23.18
C GLU A 8 -2.37 -2.43 22.75
N LEU A 9 -2.68 -2.88 21.54
CA LEU A 9 -2.20 -4.16 21.01
C LEU A 9 -0.66 -4.18 20.87
N GLY A 10 -0.07 -3.08 20.42
CA GLY A 10 1.39 -2.93 20.29
C GLY A 10 2.13 -2.83 21.61
N THR A 11 1.45 -2.43 22.70
CA THR A 11 2.03 -2.48 24.05
C THR A 11 1.90 -3.85 24.71
N MET A 12 0.83 -4.61 24.40
CA MET A 12 0.64 -5.98 24.90
C MET A 12 1.54 -7.01 24.20
N ILE A 13 1.66 -6.95 22.87
CA ILE A 13 2.39 -7.96 22.08
C ILE A 13 3.70 -7.35 21.56
N LYS A 14 4.80 -7.56 22.30
CA LYS A 14 6.14 -7.04 21.95
C LYS A 14 6.91 -7.93 20.96
N LYS A 15 6.21 -8.50 19.96
CA LYS A 15 6.85 -9.31 18.90
C LYS A 15 6.98 -8.50 17.61
N SER A 16 8.09 -8.67 16.90
CA SER A 16 8.31 -8.03 15.60
C SER A 16 7.36 -8.64 14.56
N GLY A 17 6.73 -7.79 13.74
CA GLY A 17 5.80 -8.22 12.69
C GLY A 17 4.44 -7.50 12.68
N ALA A 18 4.18 -6.59 13.64
CA ALA A 18 2.95 -5.78 13.71
C ALA A 18 1.67 -6.63 13.49
N ASP A 19 0.85 -6.31 12.50
CA ASP A 19 -0.40 -7.01 12.15
C ASP A 19 -0.22 -8.53 12.01
N TYR A 20 0.88 -8.97 11.41
CA TYR A 20 1.17 -10.39 11.24
C TYR A 20 1.41 -11.06 12.59
N ALA A 21 2.19 -10.42 13.48
CA ALA A 21 2.46 -10.95 14.81
C ALA A 21 1.19 -11.00 15.68
N TYR A 22 0.30 -10.02 15.56
CA TYR A 22 -0.97 -10.00 16.28
C TYR A 22 -1.91 -11.13 15.84
N ILE A 23 -2.02 -11.38 14.54
CA ILE A 23 -2.86 -12.44 13.98
C ILE A 23 -2.24 -13.83 14.24
N MET A 24 -0.91 -13.93 14.22
CA MET A 24 -0.22 -15.17 14.54
C MET A 24 -0.47 -15.63 15.98
N GLU A 25 -0.47 -14.69 16.95
CA GLU A 25 -0.71 -15.00 18.36
C GLU A 25 -2.17 -15.37 18.65
N THR A 26 -3.12 -14.81 17.90
CA THR A 26 -4.56 -14.95 18.18
C THR A 26 -5.24 -16.07 17.38
N PHE A 27 -4.89 -16.24 16.10
CA PHE A 27 -5.54 -17.18 15.16
C PHE A 27 -4.60 -18.27 14.63
N GLY A 28 -3.32 -18.24 14.97
CA GLY A 28 -2.34 -19.23 14.56
C GLY A 28 -1.75 -19.02 13.15
N PRO A 29 -0.94 -19.99 12.67
CA PRO A 29 -0.04 -19.78 11.53
C PRO A 29 -0.75 -19.67 10.17
N PHE A 30 -1.87 -20.37 9.97
CA PHE A 30 -2.57 -20.37 8.68
C PHE A 30 -3.22 -19.01 8.36
N MET A 31 -3.92 -18.42 9.33
CA MET A 31 -4.56 -17.12 9.15
C MET A 31 -3.52 -15.99 9.01
N ALA A 32 -2.41 -16.09 9.75
CA ALA A 32 -1.30 -15.17 9.64
C ALA A 32 -0.67 -15.20 8.22
N PHE A 33 -0.51 -16.39 7.63
CA PHE A 33 -0.01 -16.54 6.26
C PHE A 33 -0.92 -15.87 5.24
N ILE A 34 -2.24 -16.06 5.32
CA ILE A 34 -3.19 -15.45 4.38
C ILE A 34 -3.13 -13.91 4.46
N ARG A 35 -3.04 -13.34 5.67
CA ARG A 35 -2.93 -11.89 5.83
C ARG A 35 -1.64 -11.35 5.19
N LEU A 36 -0.52 -12.04 5.40
CA LEU A 36 0.77 -11.66 4.81
C LEU A 36 0.76 -11.82 3.28
N TRP A 37 0.13 -12.89 2.78
CA TRP A 37 -0.04 -13.13 1.35
C TRP A 37 -0.81 -11.99 0.68
N ILE A 38 -1.96 -11.59 1.26
CA ILE A 38 -2.79 -10.49 0.75
C ILE A 38 -2.01 -9.16 0.81
N GLU A 39 -1.29 -8.92 1.90
CA GLU A 39 -0.47 -7.73 2.04
C GLU A 39 0.59 -7.64 0.93
N CYS A 40 1.33 -8.72 0.69
CA CYS A 40 2.38 -8.78 -0.31
C CYS A 40 1.86 -8.73 -1.75
N MET A 41 0.79 -9.47 -2.07
CA MET A 41 0.30 -9.60 -3.45
C MET A 41 -0.65 -8.48 -3.88
N ILE A 42 -1.32 -7.81 -2.95
CA ILE A 42 -2.37 -6.85 -3.29
C ILE A 42 -2.03 -5.47 -2.72
N VAL A 43 -1.90 -5.36 -1.39
CA VAL A 43 -1.80 -4.04 -0.73
C VAL A 43 -0.53 -3.29 -1.15
N ARG A 44 0.62 -3.97 -1.14
CA ARG A 44 1.92 -3.39 -1.49
C ARG A 44 2.03 -2.97 -2.97
N PRO A 45 1.64 -3.80 -3.96
CA PRO A 45 1.68 -3.37 -5.36
C PRO A 45 0.62 -2.31 -5.66
N CYS A 46 -0.60 -2.40 -5.09
CA CYS A 46 -1.63 -1.38 -5.33
C CYS A 46 -1.22 -0.01 -4.80
N SER A 47 -0.64 0.06 -3.59
CA SER A 47 -0.17 1.33 -3.02
C SER A 47 0.94 1.96 -3.87
N GLN A 48 1.90 1.15 -4.33
CA GLN A 48 2.95 1.62 -5.25
C GLN A 48 2.38 2.10 -6.59
N ALA A 49 1.44 1.36 -7.17
CA ALA A 49 0.80 1.73 -8.44
C ALA A 49 0.05 3.07 -8.35
N ILE A 50 -0.70 3.30 -7.25
CA ILE A 50 -1.42 4.56 -7.04
C ILE A 50 -0.43 5.73 -6.91
N VAL A 51 0.67 5.55 -6.17
CA VAL A 51 1.70 6.58 -6.01
C VAL A 51 2.37 6.89 -7.36
N ALA A 52 2.72 5.87 -8.15
CA ALA A 52 3.33 6.05 -9.47
C ALA A 52 2.39 6.74 -10.48
N LEU A 53 1.11 6.39 -10.48
CA LEU A 53 0.08 7.06 -11.28
C LEU A 53 -0.08 8.52 -10.87
N THR A 54 -0.17 8.77 -9.56
CA THR A 54 -0.28 10.12 -9.02
C THR A 54 0.93 10.95 -9.43
N PHE A 55 2.15 10.43 -9.23
CA PHE A 55 3.39 11.06 -9.66
C PHE A 55 3.37 11.43 -11.15
N SER A 56 2.98 10.49 -12.01
CA SER A 56 2.93 10.70 -13.46
C SER A 56 1.96 11.82 -13.86
N VAL A 57 0.78 11.88 -13.24
CA VAL A 57 -0.21 12.95 -13.49
C VAL A 57 0.32 14.31 -13.02
N TYR A 58 0.94 14.37 -11.84
CA TYR A 58 1.50 15.62 -11.32
C TYR A 58 2.69 16.13 -12.14
N VAL A 59 3.53 15.23 -12.67
CA VAL A 59 4.66 15.59 -13.55
C VAL A 59 4.19 16.08 -14.91
N LEU A 60 3.11 15.52 -15.47
CA LEU A 60 2.58 15.92 -16.78
C LEU A 60 1.78 17.24 -16.75
N LYS A 61 1.27 17.63 -15.57
CA LYS A 61 0.48 18.86 -15.39
C LYS A 61 1.16 20.16 -15.90
N PRO A 62 2.46 20.42 -15.66
CA PRO A 62 3.14 21.59 -16.24
C PRO A 62 3.37 21.52 -17.76
N PHE A 63 3.39 20.32 -18.35
CA PHE A 63 3.58 20.15 -19.79
C PHE A 63 2.26 20.33 -20.59
N PHE A 64 1.12 20.10 -19.93
CA PHE A 64 -0.22 20.26 -20.51
C PHE A 64 -1.09 21.19 -19.62
N PRO A 65 -0.85 22.52 -19.66
CA PRO A 65 -1.55 23.46 -18.78
C PRO A 65 -3.06 23.59 -19.07
N ASP A 66 -3.49 23.41 -20.33
CA ASP A 66 -4.88 23.64 -20.77
C ASP A 66 -5.63 22.36 -21.20
N CYS A 67 -5.00 21.18 -21.10
CA CYS A 67 -5.61 19.91 -21.51
C CYS A 67 -5.38 18.81 -20.46
N GLN A 68 -6.32 17.86 -20.38
CA GLN A 68 -6.09 16.63 -19.65
C GLN A 68 -4.93 15.87 -20.31
N PRO A 69 -3.88 15.47 -19.57
CA PRO A 69 -2.78 14.70 -20.13
C PRO A 69 -3.33 13.37 -20.69
N PRO A 70 -2.88 12.93 -21.88
CA PRO A 70 -3.39 11.70 -22.47
C PRO A 70 -3.12 10.51 -21.56
N ASP A 71 -4.16 9.70 -21.31
CA ASP A 71 -4.11 8.56 -20.38
C ASP A 71 -2.97 7.58 -20.71
N ASP A 72 -2.67 7.41 -21.99
CA ASP A 72 -1.58 6.54 -22.45
C ASP A 72 -0.20 7.04 -22.00
N ALA A 73 0.06 8.35 -22.05
CA ALA A 73 1.34 8.92 -21.61
C ALA A 73 1.50 8.84 -20.08
N ALA A 74 0.40 9.10 -19.34
CA ALA A 74 0.39 8.95 -17.88
C ALA A 74 0.59 7.49 -17.45
N ARG A 75 0.00 6.53 -18.17
CA ARG A 75 0.18 5.09 -17.93
C ARG A 75 1.59 4.62 -18.28
N MET A 76 2.15 5.05 -19.41
CA MET A 76 3.53 4.69 -19.78
C MET A 76 4.54 5.22 -18.76
N LEU A 77 4.40 6.48 -18.33
CA LEU A 77 5.25 7.03 -17.27
C LEU A 77 5.06 6.29 -15.95
N ALA A 78 3.82 5.96 -15.57
CA ALA A 78 3.55 5.24 -14.34
C ALA A 78 4.15 3.82 -14.35
N VAL A 79 4.11 3.12 -15.48
CA VAL A 79 4.76 1.81 -15.66
C VAL A 79 6.28 1.93 -15.61
N CYS A 80 6.87 2.98 -16.20
CA CYS A 80 8.32 3.20 -16.12
C CYS A 80 8.81 3.54 -14.70
N CYS A 81 7.93 4.03 -13.82
CA CYS A 81 8.27 4.43 -12.45
C CYS A 81 8.15 3.31 -11.41
N ILE A 82 7.59 2.15 -11.77
CA ILE A 82 7.46 0.95 -10.92
C ILE A 82 8.56 -0.04 -11.29
#